data_AF-A0A7C5BCK1-F1
#
_entry.id   AF-A0A7C5BCK1-F1
#
_cell.length_a   1.000
_cell.length_b   1.000
_cell.length_c   1.000
_cell.angle_alpha   90.00
_cell.angle_beta   90.00
_cell.angle_gamma   90.00
#
_symmetry.space_group_name_H-M   'P 1'
#
loop_
_entity.id
_entity.type
_entity.pdbx_description
1 polymer ?
#
loop_
_entity_poly.entity_id
_entity_poly.type
_entity_poly.pdbx_seq_one_letter_code
_entity_poly.pdbx_strand_id
1 'polypeptide(L)'
;MLFKIILLSFVLLGSAWGVTLNSLKEMPRSVERDFYIWQFLLDPKTSKEESIAASKLVFHVNSKLNSALYAKSGMHFAKRKKRVSSRDKKHYLSLLSSMHKSGNFFNAWLQLDDREKLELFNRAGSKNRALLNNPLEPTLYSRLSKYSSINEFFFRIEREKLTNLSRLIHTTPPVAGNKINYNNLLKLGFDNLKSGKEKLAFAFCKSAIFKAKTRFYKEKAIFWSYLTSGNSKYLSYLAKSYDYNIYKLIALDKLHKPYPAPATAAINSNGKSSLASSDPKAWARLKQ
;
A
#
# COMPACT_ATOMS: atom_id res chain seq x y z
N MET A 1 32.39 7.02 -30.50
CA MET A 1 32.95 7.13 -29.14
C MET A 1 31.95 6.48 -28.18
N LEU A 2 32.28 5.28 -27.70
CA LEU A 2 31.39 4.42 -26.89
C LEU A 2 31.40 4.88 -25.41
N PHE A 3 30.23 5.28 -24.91
CA PHE A 3 30.01 5.58 -23.49
C PHE A 3 29.93 4.27 -22.70
N LYS A 4 31.00 3.92 -21.97
CA LYS A 4 30.98 2.81 -21.00
C LYS A 4 30.17 3.25 -19.78
N ILE A 5 29.00 2.63 -19.61
CA ILE A 5 28.20 2.70 -18.39
C ILE A 5 28.98 1.97 -17.29
N ILE A 6 29.52 2.72 -16.33
CA ILE A 6 30.10 2.18 -15.11
C ILE A 6 28.92 1.72 -14.24
N LEU A 7 28.61 0.44 -14.33
CA LEU A 7 27.73 -0.24 -13.38
C LEU A 7 28.50 -0.32 -12.06
N LEU A 8 28.09 0.50 -11.08
CA LEU A 8 28.64 0.46 -9.72
C LEU A 8 28.20 -0.87 -9.08
N SER A 9 28.96 -1.94 -9.33
CA SER A 9 28.84 -3.20 -8.63
C SER A 9 29.22 -2.94 -7.17
N PHE A 10 28.21 -2.97 -6.30
CA PHE A 10 28.41 -3.02 -4.86
C PHE A 10 29.00 -4.40 -4.55
N VAL A 11 30.32 -4.54 -4.73
CA VAL A 11 31.08 -5.69 -4.27
C VAL A 11 31.06 -5.62 -2.75
N LEU A 12 30.13 -6.38 -2.17
CA LEU A 12 30.23 -6.85 -0.80
C LEU A 12 31.52 -7.67 -0.70
N LEU A 13 32.64 -7.00 -0.44
CA LEU A 13 33.85 -7.63 0.07
C LEU A 13 33.47 -8.22 1.43
N GLY A 14 33.07 -9.49 1.38
CA GLY A 14 32.70 -10.27 2.53
C GLY A 14 33.89 -10.36 3.48
N SER A 15 33.71 -9.85 4.69
CA SER A 15 34.46 -10.39 5.82
C SER A 15 34.08 -11.87 5.93
N ALA A 16 35.04 -12.75 5.67
CA ALA A 16 34.96 -14.19 5.89
C ALA A 16 34.92 -14.53 7.40
N TRP A 17 34.01 -13.88 8.13
CA TRP A 17 33.62 -14.26 9.48
C TRP A 17 32.30 -14.99 9.34
N GLY A 18 32.33 -16.33 9.47
CA GLY A 18 31.11 -17.11 9.52
C GLY A 18 30.19 -16.55 10.59
N VAL A 19 28.96 -16.20 10.22
CA VAL A 19 27.95 -15.72 11.17
C VAL A 19 27.68 -16.85 12.15
N THR A 20 27.86 -16.61 13.45
CA THR A 20 27.57 -17.61 14.48
C THR A 20 26.28 -17.27 15.21
N LEU A 21 25.61 -18.28 15.77
CA LEU A 21 24.41 -18.06 16.58
C LEU A 21 24.62 -17.08 17.74
N ASN A 22 25.81 -17.10 18.38
CA ASN A 22 26.14 -16.15 19.44
C ASN A 22 26.28 -14.72 18.90
N SER A 23 26.95 -14.56 17.75
CA SER A 23 27.05 -13.23 17.11
C SER A 23 25.67 -12.65 16.76
N LEU A 24 24.68 -13.50 16.43
CA LEU A 24 23.31 -13.08 16.18
C LEU A 24 22.58 -12.65 17.46
N LYS A 25 22.83 -13.31 18.59
CA LYS A 25 22.24 -12.97 19.90
C LYS A 25 22.72 -11.61 20.40
N GLU A 26 23.98 -11.26 20.13
CA GLU A 26 24.57 -9.97 20.49
C GLU A 26 24.07 -8.81 19.63
N MET A 27 23.48 -9.10 18.47
CA MET A 27 22.94 -8.06 17.59
C MET A 27 21.63 -7.50 18.14
N PRO A 28 21.45 -6.17 18.08
CA PRO A 28 20.18 -5.54 18.42
C PRO A 28 19.05 -6.01 17.50
N ARG A 29 17.82 -5.93 18.01
CA ARG A 29 16.61 -6.26 17.23
C ARG A 29 16.45 -5.28 16.07
N SER A 30 16.71 -5.74 14.85
CA SER A 30 16.87 -4.90 13.68
C SER A 30 16.69 -5.69 12.38
N VAL A 31 16.54 -4.98 11.25
CA VAL A 31 16.46 -5.62 9.92
C VAL A 31 17.82 -6.17 9.48
N GLU A 32 18.90 -5.56 9.95
CA GLU A 32 20.27 -6.02 9.75
C GLU A 32 20.49 -7.38 10.42
N ARG A 33 19.98 -7.58 11.65
CA ARG A 33 20.01 -8.90 12.31
C ARG A 33 19.24 -9.95 11.52
N ASP A 34 18.07 -9.60 11.00
CA ASP A 34 17.27 -10.52 10.18
C ASP A 34 17.98 -10.93 8.89
N PHE A 35 18.75 -10.03 8.27
CA PHE A 35 19.60 -10.36 7.13
C PHE A 35 20.68 -11.38 7.50
N TYR A 36 21.36 -11.19 8.62
CA TYR A 36 22.37 -12.16 9.07
C TYR A 36 21.76 -13.49 9.54
N ILE A 37 20.55 -13.49 10.12
CA ILE A 37 19.80 -14.72 10.39
C ILE A 37 19.51 -15.43 9.07
N TRP A 38 19.09 -14.71 8.03
CA TRP A 38 18.86 -15.32 6.71
C TRP A 38 20.15 -15.92 6.13
N GLN A 39 21.29 -15.22 6.19
CA GLN A 39 22.58 -15.77 5.76
C GLN A 39 22.98 -17.01 6.58
N PHE A 40 22.81 -16.96 7.90
CA PHE A 40 23.06 -18.09 8.80
C PHE A 40 22.21 -19.31 8.42
N LEU A 41 20.92 -19.12 8.13
CA LEU A 41 20.05 -20.21 7.67
C LEU A 41 20.46 -20.78 6.29
N LEU A 42 21.18 -20.03 5.46
CA LEU A 42 21.66 -20.54 4.17
C LEU A 42 22.97 -21.29 4.28
N ASP A 43 23.74 -21.09 5.35
CA ASP A 43 25.03 -21.76 5.55
C ASP A 43 24.81 -23.29 5.66
N PRO A 44 25.46 -24.12 4.83
CA PRO A 44 25.40 -25.57 4.94
C PRO A 44 25.75 -26.09 6.34
N LYS A 45 26.63 -25.41 7.07
CA LYS A 45 27.12 -25.81 8.40
C LYS A 45 26.09 -25.62 9.52
N THR A 46 25.09 -24.77 9.32
CA THR A 46 24.08 -24.50 10.34
C THR A 46 23.19 -25.71 10.60
N SER A 47 23.14 -26.14 11.85
CA SER A 47 22.33 -27.28 12.27
C SER A 47 20.84 -26.95 12.33
N LYS A 48 20.01 -27.98 12.43
CA LYS A 48 18.57 -27.83 12.61
C LYS A 48 18.25 -27.09 13.91
N GLU A 49 18.91 -27.45 15.01
CA GLU A 49 18.70 -26.86 16.33
C GLU A 49 19.10 -25.38 16.34
N GLU A 50 20.24 -25.06 15.73
CA GLU A 50 20.72 -23.69 15.58
C GLU A 50 19.77 -22.85 14.72
N SER A 51 19.24 -23.42 13.64
CA SER A 51 18.28 -22.74 12.77
C SER A 51 16.99 -22.38 13.52
N ILE A 52 16.52 -23.27 14.39
CA ILE A 52 15.33 -23.05 15.24
C ILE A 52 15.65 -21.98 16.29
N ALA A 53 16.83 -22.02 16.91
CA ALA A 53 17.24 -21.00 17.87
C ALA A 53 17.36 -19.61 17.22
N ALA A 54 17.98 -19.51 16.05
CA ALA A 54 18.09 -18.27 15.28
C ALA A 54 16.71 -17.73 14.85
N SER A 55 15.76 -18.62 14.52
CA SER A 55 14.40 -18.21 14.14
C SER A 55 13.68 -17.41 15.23
N LYS A 56 13.97 -17.68 16.51
CA LYS A 56 13.38 -16.95 17.66
C LYS A 56 13.90 -15.52 17.77
N LEU A 57 15.01 -15.20 17.11
CA LEU A 57 15.62 -13.86 17.11
C LEU A 57 15.07 -12.97 15.98
N VAL A 58 14.26 -13.51 15.06
CA VAL A 58 13.75 -12.74 13.92
C VAL A 58 12.82 -11.62 14.37
N PHE A 59 13.09 -10.41 13.88
CA PHE A 59 12.24 -9.25 14.11
C PHE A 59 11.05 -9.21 13.15
N HIS A 60 11.31 -9.34 11.85
CA HIS A 60 10.33 -9.22 10.77
C HIS A 60 10.38 -10.43 9.83
N VAL A 61 9.38 -11.31 9.98
CA VAL A 61 9.23 -12.49 9.12
C VAL A 61 8.83 -12.08 7.71
N ASN A 62 9.64 -12.49 6.72
CA ASN A 62 9.33 -12.36 5.30
C ASN A 62 9.38 -13.74 4.60
N SER A 63 9.02 -13.78 3.31
CA SER A 63 9.00 -15.03 2.54
C SER A 63 10.37 -15.69 2.42
N LYS A 64 11.45 -14.92 2.22
CA LYS A 64 12.83 -15.45 2.09
C LYS A 64 13.29 -16.15 3.36
N LEU A 65 13.09 -15.52 4.53
CA LEU A 65 13.39 -16.12 5.84
C LEU A 65 12.56 -17.37 6.08
N ASN A 66 11.27 -17.33 5.76
CA ASN A 66 10.39 -18.47 5.96
C ASN A 66 10.76 -19.67 5.07
N SER A 67 11.17 -19.41 3.83
CA SER A 67 11.69 -20.44 2.92
C SER A 67 13.03 -21.01 3.39
N ALA A 68 13.96 -20.16 3.85
CA ALA A 68 15.25 -20.60 4.35
C ALA A 68 15.11 -21.46 5.62
N LEU A 69 14.28 -21.03 6.57
CA LEU A 69 13.99 -21.81 7.78
C LEU A 69 13.36 -23.15 7.44
N TYR A 70 12.42 -23.18 6.51
CA TYR A 70 11.77 -24.41 6.08
C TYR A 70 12.76 -25.39 5.44
N ALA A 71 13.63 -24.90 4.54
CA ALA A 71 14.65 -25.72 3.91
C ALA A 71 15.62 -26.35 4.93
N LYS A 72 15.91 -25.66 6.05
CA LYS A 72 16.82 -26.16 7.09
C LYS A 72 16.15 -27.03 8.16
N SER A 73 14.93 -26.71 8.56
CA SER A 73 14.30 -27.30 9.75
C SER A 73 12.96 -27.99 9.49
N GLY A 74 12.38 -27.80 8.31
CA GLY A 74 10.99 -28.17 8.01
C GLY A 74 9.94 -27.29 8.69
N MET A 75 10.36 -26.25 9.44
CA MET A 75 9.43 -25.37 10.15
C MET A 75 9.10 -24.11 9.34
N HIS A 76 7.90 -23.59 9.57
CA HIS A 76 7.51 -22.25 9.12
C HIS A 76 7.31 -21.33 10.33
N PHE A 77 7.55 -20.04 10.12
CA PHE A 77 7.11 -19.04 11.06
C PHE A 77 5.58 -19.03 11.18
N ALA A 78 5.08 -18.87 12.40
CA ALA A 78 3.65 -18.86 12.66
C ALA A 78 2.95 -17.73 11.89
N LYS A 79 1.99 -18.08 11.03
CA LYS A 79 1.13 -17.09 10.38
C LYS A 79 0.12 -16.56 11.39
N ARG A 80 0.06 -15.24 11.56
CA ARG A 80 -0.98 -14.59 12.36
C ARG A 80 -2.35 -14.83 11.70
N LYS A 81 -3.15 -15.76 12.23
CA LYS A 81 -4.54 -15.96 11.79
C LYS A 81 -5.35 -14.71 12.14
N LYS A 82 -5.99 -14.07 11.16
CA LYS A 82 -7.01 -13.04 11.44
C LYS A 82 -8.23 -13.75 12.05
N ARG A 83 -8.57 -13.44 13.31
CA ARG A 83 -9.79 -13.94 13.95
C ARG A 83 -10.99 -13.25 13.30
N VAL A 84 -11.88 -14.03 12.68
CA VAL A 84 -13.23 -13.60 12.30
C VAL A 84 -14.20 -14.22 13.31
N SER A 85 -15.16 -13.43 13.82
CA SER A 85 -16.17 -13.91 14.78
C SER A 85 -17.02 -15.01 14.16
N SER A 86 -17.31 -16.07 14.92
CA SER A 86 -18.18 -17.18 14.48
C SER A 86 -19.63 -16.72 14.22
N ARG A 87 -20.10 -15.71 14.95
CA ARG A 87 -21.44 -15.12 14.82
C ARG A 87 -21.64 -14.48 13.44
N ASP A 88 -20.64 -13.72 12.98
CA ASP A 88 -20.69 -13.01 11.68
C ASP A 88 -20.73 -14.00 10.52
N LYS A 89 -20.05 -15.15 10.66
CA LYS A 89 -20.08 -16.21 9.64
C LYS A 89 -21.47 -16.83 9.52
N LYS A 90 -22.14 -17.12 10.63
CA LYS A 90 -23.49 -17.73 10.62
C LYS A 90 -24.51 -16.78 9.97
N HIS A 91 -24.49 -15.51 10.37
CA HIS A 91 -25.39 -14.49 9.81
C HIS A 91 -25.19 -14.32 8.30
N TYR A 92 -23.94 -14.20 7.84
CA TYR A 92 -23.63 -14.14 6.40
C TYR A 92 -24.16 -15.35 5.61
N LEU A 93 -23.95 -16.57 6.12
CA LEU A 93 -24.43 -17.78 5.44
C LEU A 93 -25.96 -17.82 5.38
N SER A 94 -26.64 -17.34 6.42
CA SER A 94 -28.09 -17.24 6.43
C SER A 94 -28.60 -16.27 5.38
N LEU A 95 -28.00 -15.08 5.27
CA LEU A 95 -28.34 -14.11 4.23
C LEU A 95 -28.13 -14.74 2.85
N LEU A 96 -26.95 -15.33 2.60
CA LEU A 96 -26.65 -15.94 1.31
C LEU A 96 -27.63 -17.05 0.93
N SER A 97 -28.02 -17.91 1.88
CA SER A 97 -29.02 -18.95 1.65
C SER A 97 -30.38 -18.36 1.29
N SER A 98 -30.82 -17.31 2.00
CA SER A 98 -32.09 -16.62 1.70
C SER A 98 -32.09 -16.01 0.29
N MET A 99 -30.97 -15.43 -0.15
CA MET A 99 -30.84 -14.86 -1.50
C MET A 99 -30.98 -15.94 -2.58
N HIS A 100 -30.38 -17.12 -2.40
CA HIS A 100 -30.52 -18.22 -3.36
C HIS A 100 -31.97 -18.75 -3.46
N LYS A 101 -32.77 -18.63 -2.40
CA LYS A 101 -34.17 -19.07 -2.38
C LYS A 101 -35.15 -18.05 -2.95
N SER A 102 -34.75 -16.78 -3.06
CA SER A 102 -35.63 -15.66 -3.40
C SER A 102 -36.15 -15.61 -4.85
N GLY A 103 -35.74 -16.54 -5.72
CA GLY A 103 -36.06 -16.53 -7.15
C GLY A 103 -35.28 -15.49 -7.97
N ASN A 104 -34.95 -14.33 -7.39
CA ASN A 104 -34.06 -13.33 -7.99
C ASN A 104 -33.02 -12.83 -6.99
N PHE A 105 -31.80 -13.37 -7.11
CA PHE A 105 -30.68 -13.10 -6.20
C PHE A 105 -30.34 -11.60 -6.10
N PHE A 106 -30.40 -10.88 -7.21
CA PHE A 106 -30.06 -9.45 -7.25
C PHE A 106 -31.14 -8.60 -6.58
N ASN A 107 -32.41 -8.84 -6.87
CA ASN A 107 -33.52 -8.10 -6.27
C ASN A 107 -33.58 -8.32 -4.76
N ALA A 108 -33.33 -9.54 -4.29
CA ALA A 108 -33.24 -9.82 -2.86
C ALA A 108 -32.05 -9.10 -2.20
N TRP A 109 -30.91 -9.00 -2.89
CA TRP A 109 -29.76 -8.23 -2.39
C TRP A 109 -30.07 -6.73 -2.32
N LEU A 110 -30.89 -6.19 -3.22
CA LEU A 110 -31.31 -4.78 -3.18
C LEU A 110 -32.16 -4.45 -1.94
N GLN A 111 -32.86 -5.43 -1.35
CA GLN A 111 -33.68 -5.24 -0.14
C GLN A 111 -32.88 -5.20 1.17
N LEU A 112 -31.62 -5.63 1.16
CA LEU A 112 -30.76 -5.60 2.35
C LEU A 112 -30.46 -4.17 2.79
N ASP A 113 -29.96 -3.94 4.00
CA ASP A 113 -29.41 -2.62 4.32
C ASP A 113 -28.08 -2.36 3.58
N ASP A 114 -27.66 -1.09 3.49
CA ASP A 114 -26.48 -0.70 2.71
C ASP A 114 -25.16 -1.33 3.23
N ARG A 115 -25.07 -1.64 4.53
CA ARG A 115 -23.91 -2.32 5.12
C ARG A 115 -23.92 -3.81 4.80
N GLU A 116 -25.07 -4.46 4.95
CA GLU A 116 -25.29 -5.86 4.58
C GLU A 116 -25.02 -6.10 3.10
N LYS A 117 -25.47 -5.18 2.23
CA LYS A 117 -25.18 -5.21 0.79
C LYS A 117 -23.67 -5.35 0.52
N LEU A 118 -22.87 -4.47 1.13
CA LEU A 118 -21.42 -4.47 0.98
C LEU A 118 -20.77 -5.71 1.60
N GLU A 119 -21.21 -6.10 2.79
CA GLU A 119 -20.67 -7.27 3.49
C GLU A 119 -20.90 -8.56 2.69
N LEU A 120 -22.12 -8.76 2.19
CA LEU A 120 -22.47 -9.91 1.37
C LEU A 120 -21.65 -9.92 0.08
N PHE A 121 -21.62 -8.80 -0.65
CA PHE A 121 -20.88 -8.71 -1.90
C PHE A 121 -19.38 -9.00 -1.71
N ASN A 122 -18.77 -8.41 -0.67
CA ASN A 122 -17.34 -8.54 -0.40
C ASN A 122 -16.94 -9.96 0.02
N ARG A 123 -17.84 -10.69 0.70
CA ARG A 123 -17.60 -12.06 1.16
C ARG A 123 -18.05 -13.13 0.18
N ALA A 124 -18.91 -12.78 -0.77
CA ALA A 124 -19.43 -13.69 -1.78
C ALA A 124 -18.32 -14.41 -2.59
N GLY A 125 -18.65 -15.57 -3.15
CA GLY A 125 -17.82 -16.15 -4.22
C GLY A 125 -17.96 -15.34 -5.51
N SER A 126 -17.02 -15.52 -6.45
CA SER A 126 -17.09 -14.85 -7.77
C SER A 126 -18.39 -15.18 -8.52
N LYS A 127 -18.86 -16.44 -8.44
CA LYS A 127 -20.17 -16.85 -9.02
C LYS A 127 -21.32 -16.00 -8.50
N ASN A 128 -21.40 -15.78 -7.19
CA ASN A 128 -22.47 -14.99 -6.59
C ASN A 128 -22.31 -13.49 -6.87
N ARG A 129 -21.08 -12.96 -6.95
CA ARG A 129 -20.83 -11.59 -7.40
C ARG A 129 -21.22 -11.36 -8.86
N ALA A 130 -21.07 -12.36 -9.72
CA ALA A 130 -21.53 -12.28 -11.10
C ALA A 130 -23.06 -12.09 -11.19
N LEU A 131 -23.82 -12.77 -10.32
CA LEU A 131 -25.28 -12.56 -10.19
C LEU A 131 -25.63 -11.15 -9.68
N LEU A 132 -24.70 -10.48 -8.99
CA LEU A 132 -24.85 -9.11 -8.51
C LEU A 132 -24.33 -8.04 -9.49
N ASN A 133 -23.69 -8.45 -10.60
CA ASN A 133 -23.13 -7.53 -11.61
C ASN A 133 -24.22 -6.99 -12.56
N ASN A 134 -25.20 -6.31 -11.98
CA ASN A 134 -26.28 -5.63 -12.69
C ASN A 134 -26.09 -4.10 -12.58
N PRO A 135 -26.73 -3.31 -13.46
CA PRO A 135 -26.79 -1.86 -13.30
C PRO A 135 -27.36 -1.49 -11.92
N LEU A 136 -26.76 -0.50 -11.27
CA LEU A 136 -27.23 0.06 -9.99
C LEU A 136 -27.50 1.54 -10.15
N GLU A 137 -28.43 2.03 -9.34
CA GLU A 137 -28.68 3.46 -9.24
C GLU A 137 -27.46 4.22 -8.68
N PRO A 138 -27.06 5.36 -9.27
CA PRO A 138 -25.98 6.20 -8.75
C PRO A 138 -26.22 6.65 -7.30
N THR A 139 -27.49 6.83 -6.92
CA THR A 139 -27.89 7.18 -5.55
C THR A 139 -27.56 6.05 -4.56
N LEU A 140 -27.82 4.80 -4.93
CA LEU A 140 -27.44 3.63 -4.13
C LEU A 140 -25.92 3.56 -3.97
N TYR A 141 -25.15 3.66 -5.06
CA TYR A 141 -23.67 3.67 -4.97
C TYR A 141 -23.16 4.81 -4.07
N SER A 142 -23.76 5.99 -4.17
CA SER A 142 -23.44 7.13 -3.32
C SER A 142 -23.64 6.82 -1.84
N ARG A 143 -24.73 6.11 -1.47
CA ARG A 143 -24.95 5.65 -0.09
C ARG A 143 -23.93 4.58 0.32
N LEU A 144 -23.71 3.56 -0.50
CA LEU A 144 -22.71 2.50 -0.25
C LEU A 144 -21.30 3.09 -0.04
N SER A 145 -20.97 4.16 -0.77
CA SER A 145 -19.66 4.82 -0.67
C SER A 145 -19.36 5.39 0.71
N LYS A 146 -20.35 5.59 1.58
CA LYS A 146 -20.20 6.11 2.94
C LYS A 146 -19.68 5.08 3.95
N TYR A 147 -19.51 3.81 3.55
CA TYR A 147 -18.99 2.74 4.39
C TYR A 147 -17.57 2.35 3.99
N SER A 148 -16.69 2.06 4.96
CA SER A 148 -15.27 1.73 4.69
C SER A 148 -15.09 0.45 3.85
N SER A 149 -16.06 -0.47 3.92
CA SER A 149 -16.16 -1.69 3.12
C SER A 149 -16.28 -1.43 1.60
N ILE A 150 -16.55 -0.20 1.17
CA ILE A 150 -16.55 0.18 -0.25
C ILE A 150 -15.20 -0.09 -0.94
N ASN A 151 -14.10 -0.05 -0.20
CA ASN A 151 -12.77 -0.26 -0.78
C ASN A 151 -12.55 -1.71 -1.21
N GLU A 152 -13.09 -2.66 -0.45
CA GLU A 152 -13.08 -4.07 -0.83
C GLU A 152 -14.04 -4.30 -2.01
N PHE A 153 -15.19 -3.64 -2.02
CA PHE A 153 -16.16 -3.69 -3.12
C PHE A 153 -15.51 -3.25 -4.43
N PHE A 154 -14.80 -2.13 -4.42
CA PHE A 154 -14.00 -1.64 -5.55
C PHE A 154 -12.95 -2.67 -6.00
N PHE A 155 -12.18 -3.23 -5.06
CA PHE A 155 -11.16 -4.23 -5.36
C PHE A 155 -11.75 -5.46 -6.07
N ARG A 156 -12.91 -5.94 -5.61
CA ARG A 156 -13.59 -7.10 -6.22
C ARG A 156 -14.10 -6.80 -7.62
N ILE A 157 -14.74 -5.64 -7.83
CA ILE A 157 -15.24 -5.23 -9.15
C ILE A 157 -14.11 -5.21 -10.19
N GLU A 158 -13.00 -4.56 -9.84
CA GLU A 158 -11.86 -4.42 -10.75
C GLU A 158 -11.17 -5.75 -11.04
N ARG A 159 -10.95 -6.55 -9.98
CA ARG A 159 -10.30 -7.87 -10.11
C ARG A 159 -11.12 -8.84 -10.96
N GLU A 160 -12.44 -8.83 -10.79
CA GLU A 160 -13.36 -9.77 -11.45
C GLU A 160 -13.99 -9.19 -12.73
N LYS A 161 -13.58 -7.98 -13.14
CA LYS A 161 -14.05 -7.27 -14.34
C LYS A 161 -15.58 -7.19 -14.42
N LEU A 162 -16.22 -6.86 -13.31
CA LEU A 162 -17.68 -6.75 -13.22
C LEU A 162 -18.14 -5.48 -13.95
N THR A 163 -18.42 -5.60 -15.25
CA THR A 163 -18.56 -4.46 -16.19
C THR A 163 -19.67 -3.47 -15.84
N ASN A 164 -20.85 -3.94 -15.40
CA ASN A 164 -21.96 -3.05 -15.05
C ASN A 164 -21.63 -2.22 -13.80
N LEU A 165 -21.06 -2.86 -12.79
CA LEU A 165 -20.61 -2.18 -11.57
C LEU A 165 -19.36 -1.32 -11.82
N SER A 166 -18.46 -1.75 -12.70
CA SER A 166 -17.29 -0.96 -13.10
C SER A 166 -17.72 0.30 -13.84
N ARG A 167 -18.71 0.23 -14.73
CA ARG A 167 -19.29 1.42 -15.38
C ARG A 167 -19.79 2.41 -14.33
N LEU A 168 -20.55 1.95 -13.34
CA LEU A 168 -21.10 2.77 -12.27
C LEU A 168 -20.04 3.52 -11.46
N ILE A 169 -18.99 2.83 -10.98
CA ILE A 169 -17.93 3.47 -10.18
C ILE A 169 -17.14 4.50 -10.99
N HIS A 170 -17.04 4.33 -12.32
CA HIS A 170 -16.32 5.25 -13.20
C HIS A 170 -17.16 6.44 -13.62
N THR A 171 -18.49 6.36 -13.58
CA THR A 171 -19.39 7.44 -14.01
C THR A 171 -20.02 8.22 -12.85
N THR A 172 -20.00 7.69 -11.63
CA THR A 172 -20.64 8.35 -10.48
C THR A 172 -19.62 9.17 -9.68
N PRO A 173 -19.79 10.50 -9.55
CA PRO A 173 -18.85 11.33 -8.78
C PRO A 173 -18.85 10.97 -7.29
N PRO A 174 -17.72 11.19 -6.59
CA PRO A 174 -17.63 10.92 -5.17
C PRO A 174 -18.45 11.95 -4.38
N VAL A 175 -19.25 11.47 -3.42
CA VAL A 175 -20.06 12.35 -2.54
C VAL A 175 -19.30 12.78 -1.29
N ALA A 176 -19.74 13.87 -0.66
CA ALA A 176 -19.22 14.29 0.64
C ALA A 176 -19.37 13.16 1.68
N GLY A 177 -18.35 12.98 2.52
CA GLY A 177 -18.34 11.94 3.56
C GLY A 177 -18.07 10.52 3.05
N ASN A 178 -17.83 10.31 1.74
CA ASN A 178 -17.44 8.99 1.22
C ASN A 178 -16.21 8.42 1.95
N LYS A 179 -16.08 7.10 1.97
CA LYS A 179 -14.99 6.34 2.59
C LYS A 179 -14.10 5.65 1.55
N ILE A 180 -14.18 6.08 0.29
CA ILE A 180 -13.27 5.62 -0.77
C ILE A 180 -11.86 6.09 -0.40
N ASN A 181 -10.88 5.19 -0.48
CA ASN A 181 -9.50 5.49 -0.13
C ASN A 181 -8.81 6.35 -1.20
N TYR A 182 -7.68 6.93 -0.83
CA TYR A 182 -6.87 7.79 -1.68
C TYR A 182 -6.48 7.13 -3.02
N ASN A 183 -6.04 5.88 -3.01
CA ASN A 183 -5.57 5.18 -4.20
C ASN A 183 -6.70 4.94 -5.21
N ASN A 184 -7.86 4.51 -4.73
CA ASN A 184 -9.03 4.26 -5.56
C ASN A 184 -9.55 5.57 -6.16
N LEU A 185 -9.60 6.66 -5.39
CA LEU A 185 -9.99 7.98 -5.90
C LEU A 185 -9.02 8.48 -6.97
N LEU A 186 -7.70 8.39 -6.77
CA LEU A 186 -6.76 8.81 -7.81
C LEU A 186 -6.85 7.93 -9.06
N LYS A 187 -7.01 6.62 -8.89
CA LYS A 187 -7.20 5.70 -10.03
C LYS A 187 -8.41 6.13 -10.87
N LEU A 188 -9.58 6.31 -10.24
CA LEU A 188 -10.79 6.79 -10.90
C LEU A 188 -10.60 8.16 -11.56
N GLY A 189 -9.84 9.06 -10.92
CA GLY A 189 -9.46 10.34 -11.50
C GLY A 189 -8.66 10.18 -12.79
N PHE A 190 -7.65 9.31 -12.81
CA PHE A 190 -6.81 9.07 -13.98
C PHE A 190 -7.54 8.36 -15.10
N ASP A 191 -8.38 7.37 -14.78
CA ASP A 191 -9.15 6.63 -15.77
C ASP A 191 -10.16 7.56 -16.47
N ASN A 192 -10.78 8.47 -15.72
CA ASN A 192 -11.65 9.50 -16.30
C ASN A 192 -10.89 10.55 -17.10
N LEU A 193 -9.69 10.96 -16.67
CA LEU A 193 -8.87 11.88 -17.44
C LEU A 193 -8.45 11.28 -18.79
N LYS A 194 -8.01 10.01 -18.79
CA LYS A 194 -7.69 9.27 -20.02
C LYS A 194 -8.89 9.15 -20.97
N SER A 195 -10.09 9.15 -20.41
CA SER A 195 -11.34 9.05 -21.16
C SER A 195 -11.92 10.41 -21.57
N GLY A 196 -11.19 11.52 -21.40
CA GLY A 196 -11.67 12.87 -21.73
C GLY A 196 -12.84 13.36 -20.87
N LYS A 197 -12.93 12.90 -19.62
CA LYS A 197 -13.99 13.27 -18.66
C LYS A 197 -13.43 14.16 -17.56
N GLU A 198 -12.96 15.36 -17.91
CA GLU A 198 -12.15 16.23 -17.05
C GLU A 198 -12.91 16.64 -15.78
N LYS A 199 -14.20 17.00 -15.89
CA LYS A 199 -15.03 17.37 -14.73
C LYS A 199 -15.11 16.26 -13.69
N LEU A 200 -15.24 15.01 -14.15
CA LEU A 200 -15.34 13.85 -13.28
C LEU A 200 -13.98 13.45 -12.72
N ALA A 201 -12.94 13.50 -13.56
CA ALA A 201 -11.55 13.33 -13.14
C ALA A 201 -11.19 14.30 -12.00
N PHE A 202 -11.55 15.58 -12.16
CA PHE A 202 -11.39 16.61 -11.15
C PHE A 202 -12.11 16.28 -9.85
N ALA A 203 -13.38 15.85 -9.91
CA ALA A 203 -14.14 15.50 -8.72
C ALA A 203 -13.45 14.40 -7.89
N PHE A 204 -12.91 13.37 -8.57
CA PHE A 204 -12.15 12.31 -7.94
C PHE A 204 -10.81 12.77 -7.37
N CYS A 205 -10.00 13.50 -8.15
CA CYS A 205 -8.72 14.04 -7.70
C CYS A 205 -8.89 15.00 -6.51
N LYS A 206 -9.91 15.86 -6.54
CA LYS A 206 -10.24 16.77 -5.43
C LYS A 206 -10.64 16.01 -4.17
N SER A 207 -11.46 14.96 -4.30
CA SER A 207 -11.82 14.10 -3.17
C SER A 207 -10.58 13.42 -2.55
N ALA A 208 -9.61 13.02 -3.38
CA ALA A 208 -8.37 12.37 -2.91
C ALA A 208 -7.53 13.28 -2.00
N ILE A 209 -7.58 14.61 -2.17
CA ILE A 209 -6.87 15.58 -1.30
C ILE A 209 -7.23 15.35 0.18
N PHE A 210 -8.50 15.08 0.48
CA PHE A 210 -9.00 14.86 1.84
C PHE A 210 -8.73 13.44 2.38
N LYS A 211 -8.23 12.52 1.54
CA LYS A 211 -7.91 11.13 1.91
C LYS A 211 -6.41 10.87 2.02
N ALA A 212 -5.58 11.80 1.61
CA ALA A 212 -4.14 11.67 1.64
C ALA A 212 -3.61 11.58 3.07
N LYS A 213 -2.76 10.58 3.34
CA LYS A 213 -2.16 10.34 4.67
C LYS A 213 -0.86 11.11 4.90
N THR A 214 -0.19 11.51 3.83
CA THR A 214 1.08 12.23 3.87
C THR A 214 0.99 13.50 3.05
N ARG A 215 1.89 14.44 3.32
CA ARG A 215 2.01 15.68 2.57
C ARG A 215 2.24 15.42 1.08
N PHE A 216 3.23 14.57 0.75
CA PHE A 216 3.49 14.14 -0.62
C PHE A 216 2.24 13.66 -1.37
N TYR A 217 1.42 12.80 -0.75
CA TYR A 217 0.18 12.33 -1.38
C TYR A 217 -0.87 13.42 -1.51
N LYS A 218 -0.97 14.34 -0.54
CA LYS A 218 -1.90 15.47 -0.62
C LYS A 218 -1.52 16.37 -1.79
N GLU A 219 -0.23 16.63 -1.95
CA GLU A 219 0.31 17.49 -3.01
C GLU A 219 0.21 16.87 -4.39
N LYS A 220 0.42 15.55 -4.49
CA LYS A 220 0.08 14.78 -5.69
C LYS A 220 -1.39 15.00 -6.09
N ALA A 221 -2.34 14.81 -5.16
CA ALA A 221 -3.76 14.99 -5.47
C ALA A 221 -4.13 16.44 -5.81
N ILE A 222 -3.50 17.43 -5.17
CA ILE A 222 -3.65 18.85 -5.51
C ILE A 222 -3.15 19.14 -6.92
N PHE A 223 -1.97 18.61 -7.28
CA PHE A 223 -1.40 18.77 -8.62
C PHE A 223 -2.30 18.16 -9.70
N TRP A 224 -2.83 16.97 -9.46
CA TRP A 224 -3.80 16.36 -10.39
C TRP A 224 -5.14 17.11 -10.43
N SER A 225 -5.54 17.73 -9.32
CA SER A 225 -6.71 18.63 -9.31
C SER A 225 -6.47 19.90 -10.13
N TYR A 226 -5.23 20.44 -10.15
CA TYR A 226 -4.83 21.49 -11.07
C TYR A 226 -4.94 21.04 -12.53
N LEU A 227 -4.31 19.91 -12.89
CA LEU A 227 -4.30 19.44 -14.29
C LEU A 227 -5.70 19.15 -14.83
N THR A 228 -6.60 18.65 -13.99
CA THR A 228 -7.98 18.31 -14.38
C THR A 228 -8.95 19.50 -14.38
N SER A 229 -8.60 20.61 -13.73
CA SER A 229 -9.48 21.80 -13.64
C SER A 229 -8.94 23.05 -14.34
N GLY A 230 -7.64 23.10 -14.65
CA GLY A 230 -6.95 24.31 -15.11
C GLY A 230 -6.81 25.40 -14.03
N ASN A 231 -7.26 25.17 -12.79
CA ASN A 231 -7.31 26.22 -11.77
C ASN A 231 -5.93 26.46 -11.12
N SER A 232 -5.30 27.59 -11.46
CA SER A 232 -3.97 28.00 -10.98
C SER A 232 -3.88 28.22 -9.46
N LYS A 233 -5.01 28.34 -8.74
CA LYS A 233 -5.01 28.42 -7.26
C LYS A 233 -4.36 27.18 -6.61
N TYR A 234 -4.50 26.02 -7.24
CA TYR A 234 -3.84 24.79 -6.78
C TYR A 234 -2.31 24.87 -6.90
N LEU A 235 -1.78 25.45 -7.98
CA LEU A 235 -0.33 25.71 -8.10
C LEU A 235 0.14 26.69 -7.03
N SER A 236 -0.63 27.75 -6.77
CA SER A 236 -0.31 28.72 -5.73
C SER A 236 -0.23 28.07 -4.34
N TYR A 237 -1.07 27.06 -4.07
CA TYR A 237 -0.99 26.27 -2.85
C TYR A 237 0.27 25.40 -2.81
N LEU A 238 0.60 24.71 -3.90
CA LEU A 238 1.79 23.83 -3.98
C LEU A 238 3.09 24.61 -3.81
N ALA A 239 3.20 25.78 -4.44
CA ALA A 239 4.39 26.63 -4.34
C ALA A 239 4.69 27.12 -2.91
N LYS A 240 3.67 27.14 -2.03
CA LYS A 240 3.82 27.50 -0.60
C LYS A 240 4.15 26.30 0.29
N SER A 241 4.24 25.10 -0.26
CA SER A 241 4.56 23.92 0.55
C SER A 241 5.98 23.99 1.12
N TYR A 242 6.16 23.46 2.32
CA TYR A 242 7.49 23.22 2.89
C TYR A 242 8.12 21.90 2.40
N ASP A 243 7.34 21.00 1.81
CA ASP A 243 7.84 19.70 1.33
C ASP A 243 8.50 19.85 -0.04
N TYR A 244 9.77 19.48 -0.12
CA TYR A 244 10.59 19.57 -1.33
C TYR A 244 10.35 18.33 -2.17
N ASN A 245 9.27 18.37 -2.95
CA ASN A 245 8.94 17.30 -3.89
C ASN A 245 8.65 17.86 -5.29
N ILE A 246 8.52 16.96 -6.25
CA ILE A 246 8.33 17.30 -7.66
C ILE A 246 7.12 18.22 -7.91
N TYR A 247 6.05 18.14 -7.12
CA TYR A 247 4.85 18.94 -7.34
C TYR A 247 5.04 20.39 -6.92
N LYS A 248 5.75 20.63 -5.82
CA LYS A 248 6.19 21.98 -5.43
C LYS A 248 7.11 22.57 -6.48
N LEU A 249 8.11 21.84 -6.95
CA LEU A 249 9.07 22.32 -7.95
C LEU A 249 8.37 22.70 -9.25
N ILE A 250 7.51 21.82 -9.78
CA ILE A 250 6.72 22.11 -10.99
C ILE A 250 5.80 23.33 -10.78
N ALA A 251 5.25 23.51 -9.58
CA ALA A 251 4.42 24.67 -9.30
C ALA A 251 5.22 25.99 -9.25
N LEU A 252 6.47 25.96 -8.77
CA LEU A 252 7.35 27.11 -8.84
C LEU A 252 7.69 27.46 -10.29
N ASP A 253 8.02 26.46 -11.11
CA ASP A 253 8.32 26.65 -12.54
C ASP A 253 7.15 27.28 -13.29
N LYS A 254 5.95 26.72 -13.12
CA LYS A 254 4.72 27.20 -13.77
C LYS A 254 4.29 28.58 -13.29
N LEU A 255 4.75 29.02 -12.12
CA LEU A 255 4.47 30.35 -11.57
C LEU A 255 5.66 31.31 -11.72
N HIS A 256 6.73 30.91 -12.41
CA HIS A 256 7.97 31.67 -12.55
C HIS A 256 8.52 32.17 -11.20
N LYS A 257 8.51 31.31 -10.19
CA LYS A 257 9.02 31.60 -8.84
C LYS A 257 10.41 31.00 -8.62
N PRO A 258 11.26 31.66 -7.82
CA PRO A 258 12.59 31.13 -7.52
C PRO A 258 12.49 29.85 -6.67
N TYR A 259 13.49 28.98 -6.82
CA TYR A 259 13.62 27.82 -5.95
C TYR A 259 14.10 28.22 -4.55
N PRO A 260 13.62 27.54 -3.50
CA PRO A 260 14.17 27.67 -2.16
C PRO A 260 15.65 27.25 -2.12
N ALA A 261 16.47 27.95 -1.32
CA ALA A 261 17.87 27.61 -1.12
C ALA A 261 18.01 26.23 -0.43
N PRO A 262 18.95 25.37 -0.87
CA PRO A 262 19.23 24.10 -0.21
C PRO A 262 19.80 24.34 1.20
N ALA A 263 19.38 23.54 2.18
CA ALA A 263 20.00 23.53 3.49
C ALA A 263 21.34 22.80 3.43
N THR A 264 22.43 23.53 3.19
CA THR A 264 23.80 23.00 3.25
C THR A 264 24.32 23.11 4.67
N ALA A 265 24.40 21.97 5.38
CA ALA A 265 25.15 21.91 6.63
C ALA A 265 26.64 21.76 6.29
N ALA A 266 27.46 22.74 6.70
CA ALA A 266 28.90 22.57 6.68
C ALA A 266 29.29 21.57 7.78
N ILE A 267 29.87 20.42 7.39
CA ILE A 267 30.41 19.45 8.35
C ILE A 267 31.86 19.84 8.61
N ASN A 268 32.15 20.31 9.83
CA ASN A 268 33.53 20.57 10.26
C ASN A 268 34.26 19.23 10.43
N SER A 269 35.14 18.88 9.49
CA SER A 269 35.81 17.57 9.40
C SER A 269 36.96 17.36 10.39
N ASN A 270 37.03 18.13 11.48
CA ASN A 270 38.16 18.06 12.42
C ASN A 270 38.06 16.87 13.40
N GLY A 271 36.95 16.11 13.38
CA GLY A 271 36.76 14.91 14.18
C GLY A 271 36.83 13.64 13.34
N LYS A 272 37.78 12.73 13.65
CA LYS A 272 37.68 11.34 13.19
C LYS A 272 36.44 10.72 13.84
N SER A 273 35.47 10.31 13.04
CA SER A 273 34.31 9.56 13.53
C SER A 273 34.79 8.22 14.10
N SER A 274 34.39 7.89 15.33
CA SER A 274 34.60 6.56 15.93
C SER A 274 33.63 5.51 15.38
N LEU A 275 32.69 5.90 14.52
CA LEU A 275 31.73 4.99 13.92
C LEU A 275 32.38 4.18 12.79
N ALA A 276 32.42 2.86 12.96
CA ALA A 276 32.74 1.93 11.88
C ALA A 276 31.59 1.92 10.86
N SER A 277 31.60 2.86 9.91
CA SER A 277 30.52 3.04 8.92
C SER A 277 30.36 1.86 7.95
N SER A 278 31.34 0.96 7.87
CA SER A 278 31.26 -0.29 7.11
C SER A 278 30.62 -1.44 7.88
N ASP A 279 30.42 -1.31 9.20
CA ASP A 279 29.81 -2.35 10.04
C ASP A 279 28.28 -2.15 10.13
N PRO A 280 27.46 -3.01 9.50
CA PRO A 280 26.00 -2.93 9.62
C PRO A 280 25.51 -3.16 11.05
N LYS A 281 26.28 -3.81 11.94
CA LYS A 281 25.95 -3.90 13.37
C LYS A 281 26.07 -2.54 14.05
N ALA A 282 27.07 -1.73 13.68
CA ALA A 282 27.23 -0.37 14.19
C ALA A 282 26.03 0.51 13.81
N TRP A 283 25.56 0.40 12.56
CA TRP A 283 24.33 1.08 12.12
C TRP A 283 23.08 0.59 12.85
N ALA A 284 22.95 -0.71 13.10
CA ALA A 284 21.81 -1.27 13.83
C ALA A 284 21.76 -0.77 15.28
N ARG A 285 22.91 -0.57 15.94
CA ARG A 285 23.00 -0.02 17.30
C ARG A 285 22.62 1.47 17.35
N LEU A 286 23.00 2.25 16.34
CA LEU A 286 22.64 3.67 16.26
C LEU A 286 21.13 3.94 16.13
N LYS A 287 20.37 2.97 15.64
CA LYS A 287 18.92 3.09 15.40
C LYS A 287 18.06 2.66 16.60
N GLN A 288 18.67 2.11 17.66
CA GLN A 288 17.97 1.72 18.88
C GLN A 288 17.58 2.94 19.71
#